data_AF-D8MAL5-F1
#
_entry.id   AF-D8MAL5-F1
#
_cell.length_a   1.000
_cell.length_b   1.000
_cell.length_c   1.000
_cell.angle_alpha   90.00
_cell.angle_beta   90.00
_cell.angle_gamma   90.00
#
_symmetry.space_group_name_H-M   'P 1'
#
loop_
_entity.id
_entity.type
_entity.pdbx_description
1 polymer ?
#
loop_
_entity_poly.entity_id
_entity_poly.type
_entity_poly.pdbx_seq_one_letter_code
_entity_poly.pdbx_strand_id
1 'polypeptide(L)'
;MQGIMNKELDHVKTVCLSKVVNADSAVILMNAYYVCRPDERPAIKRVEIPPQQRYLQYLLGEKLEKAQKQRDLDGIVSRLMEFNIYDTTTLLLIVHELLAVPIRSSLLVQNVTILAAKLAYNVPRLGCMLIDQIYERIFCFLDAMARERIQEITSLLDLVGMMFEYSLFSEDQIVNLLYLFIEYGHIATPDMRKRLSFLPSRPFVAHPLVPFLHDPPQNVFRLRLAVQLASQCAPFLDETVFDDYLVYLQHYFLCKVDVDIETINEYQTLLANFCINPPFKSYMEAENAVAALEVKAGNGASRPFLHSSIYVLDKNEDTEESEKAEQIEESLFAAESTKQVDETELMLEKKYNERMKVGQTQITNHRVNLDNMVIPMDLQGAARSQNKARFFVKGKNGVAVAEIEPRLTEEQLEKQRLQRLQQSRETRRLKRKTILLNEAQDIELDDSVLPNTNDRVATSVASRW
;
A
#
# COMPACT_ATOMS: atom_id res chain seq x y z
N MET A 1 -33.30 1.18 38.18
CA MET A 1 -33.83 -0.01 37.45
C MET A 1 -32.85 -0.58 36.44
N GLN A 2 -32.19 0.22 35.59
CA GLN A 2 -31.22 -0.28 34.58
C GLN A 2 -30.06 -1.11 35.16
N GLY A 3 -29.52 -0.73 36.32
CA GLY A 3 -28.42 -1.49 36.95
C GLY A 3 -28.79 -2.89 37.47
N ILE A 4 -30.07 -3.17 37.74
CA ILE A 4 -30.54 -4.50 38.14
C ILE A 4 -30.73 -5.37 36.89
N MET A 5 -31.33 -4.79 35.84
CA MET A 5 -31.50 -5.46 34.55
C MET A 5 -30.17 -5.86 33.90
N ASN A 6 -29.13 -5.03 34.01
CA ASN A 6 -27.80 -5.34 33.48
C ASN A 6 -27.14 -6.50 34.25
N LYS A 7 -27.35 -6.61 35.56
CA LYS A 7 -26.84 -7.73 36.38
C LYS A 7 -27.49 -9.05 36.00
N GLU A 8 -28.80 -9.04 35.75
CA GLU A 8 -29.52 -10.23 35.30
C GLU A 8 -29.09 -10.64 33.88
N LEU A 9 -28.86 -9.68 32.98
CA LEU A 9 -28.32 -9.96 31.63
C LEU A 9 -26.90 -10.55 31.69
N ASP A 10 -26.04 -10.05 32.58
CA ASP A 10 -24.70 -10.61 32.83
C ASP A 10 -24.78 -12.02 33.44
N HIS A 11 -25.79 -12.28 34.26
CA HIS A 11 -26.07 -13.62 34.77
C HIS A 11 -26.49 -14.58 33.64
N VAL A 12 -27.38 -14.15 32.73
CA VAL A 12 -27.78 -14.94 31.55
C VAL A 12 -26.57 -15.25 30.65
N LYS A 13 -25.68 -14.27 30.44
CA LYS A 13 -24.44 -14.46 29.67
C LYS A 13 -23.52 -15.51 30.31
N THR A 14 -23.32 -15.43 31.63
CA THR A 14 -22.46 -16.37 32.36
C THR A 14 -23.03 -17.79 32.36
N VAL A 15 -24.36 -17.93 32.51
CA VAL A 15 -25.05 -19.24 32.42
C VAL A 15 -24.89 -19.87 31.03
N CYS A 16 -25.07 -19.10 29.96
CA CYS A 16 -24.89 -19.61 28.59
C CYS A 16 -23.43 -19.99 28.28
N LEU A 17 -22.45 -19.25 28.81
CA LEU A 17 -21.02 -19.57 28.66
C LEU A 17 -20.61 -20.81 29.44
N SER A 18 -21.28 -21.10 30.56
CA SER A 18 -21.00 -22.27 31.40
C SER A 18 -21.49 -23.61 30.82
N LYS A 19 -22.03 -23.63 29.59
CA LYS A 19 -22.58 -24.82 28.88
C LYS A 19 -23.66 -25.60 29.64
N VAL A 20 -24.30 -24.97 30.63
CA VAL A 20 -25.42 -25.56 31.39
C VAL A 20 -26.68 -25.67 30.52
N VAL A 21 -26.73 -24.94 29.41
CA VAL A 21 -27.88 -24.83 28.51
C VAL A 21 -27.54 -25.45 27.15
N ASN A 22 -28.52 -26.10 26.50
CA ASN A 22 -28.37 -26.70 25.18
C ASN A 22 -27.90 -25.65 24.15
N ALA A 23 -27.07 -26.05 23.19
CA ALA A 23 -26.40 -25.15 22.24
C ALA A 23 -27.39 -24.23 21.51
N ASP A 24 -28.52 -24.77 21.04
CA ASP A 24 -29.53 -24.00 20.29
C ASP A 24 -30.20 -22.93 21.16
N SER A 25 -30.54 -23.27 22.41
CA SER A 25 -31.09 -22.32 23.38
C SER A 25 -30.08 -21.26 23.83
N ALA A 26 -28.79 -21.61 23.89
CA ALA A 26 -27.73 -20.66 24.22
C ALA A 26 -27.55 -19.61 23.12
N VAL A 27 -27.69 -19.98 21.85
CA VAL A 27 -27.66 -19.04 20.72
C VAL A 27 -28.82 -18.06 20.77
N ILE A 28 -30.04 -18.54 21.05
CA ILE A 28 -31.23 -17.68 21.18
C ILE A 28 -31.06 -16.67 22.33
N LEU A 29 -30.56 -17.15 23.48
CA LEU A 29 -30.33 -16.31 24.65
C LEU A 29 -29.20 -15.29 24.43
N MET A 30 -28.14 -15.66 23.72
CA MET A 30 -27.05 -14.73 23.36
C MET A 30 -27.53 -13.65 22.38
N ASN A 31 -28.34 -14.02 21.39
CA ASN A 31 -28.94 -13.04 20.47
C ASN A 31 -29.85 -12.06 21.22
N ALA A 32 -30.69 -12.56 22.13
CA ALA A 32 -31.52 -11.72 23.00
C ALA A 32 -30.66 -10.81 23.91
N TYR A 33 -29.56 -11.34 24.46
CA TYR A 33 -28.60 -10.55 25.24
C TYR A 33 -28.01 -9.39 24.42
N TYR A 34 -27.55 -9.62 23.20
CA TYR A 34 -26.99 -8.57 22.34
C TYR A 34 -28.04 -7.55 21.87
N VAL A 35 -29.29 -7.95 21.73
CA VAL A 35 -30.40 -7.03 21.41
C VAL A 35 -30.76 -6.15 22.61
N CYS A 36 -30.79 -6.72 23.81
CA CYS A 36 -31.13 -6.00 25.04
C CYS A 36 -29.98 -5.13 25.57
N ARG A 37 -28.74 -5.55 25.29
CA ARG A 37 -27.52 -4.80 25.56
C ARG A 37 -26.78 -4.57 24.25
N PRO A 38 -27.24 -3.62 23.41
CA PRO A 38 -26.42 -3.16 22.31
C PRO A 38 -25.09 -2.76 22.91
N ASP A 39 -23.98 -3.28 22.38
CA ASP A 39 -22.63 -2.98 22.87
C ASP A 39 -22.58 -1.49 23.20
N GLU A 40 -22.10 -1.16 24.41
CA GLU A 40 -21.85 0.22 24.80
C GLU A 40 -20.89 0.77 23.75
N ARG A 41 -21.47 1.40 22.70
CA ARG A 41 -20.68 1.98 21.63
C ARG A 41 -19.71 2.88 22.36
N PRO A 42 -18.39 2.66 22.23
CA PRO A 42 -17.43 3.47 22.96
C PRO A 42 -17.83 4.92 22.73
N ALA A 43 -18.05 5.66 23.82
CA ALA A 43 -18.57 7.01 23.75
C ALA A 43 -17.79 7.74 22.66
N ILE A 44 -18.49 8.08 21.56
CA ILE A 44 -17.85 8.61 20.36
C ILE A 44 -17.09 9.84 20.84
N LYS A 45 -15.75 9.73 20.93
CA LYS A 45 -14.90 10.86 21.26
C LYS A 45 -15.06 11.80 20.09
N ARG A 46 -15.93 12.80 20.25
CA ARG A 46 -16.06 13.88 19.28
C ARG A 46 -14.72 14.61 19.31
N VAL A 47 -13.89 14.33 18.32
CA VAL A 47 -12.64 15.05 18.12
C VAL A 47 -13.02 16.52 17.97
N GLU A 48 -12.55 17.36 18.89
CA GLU A 48 -12.82 18.79 18.82
C GLU A 48 -12.03 19.36 17.65
N ILE A 49 -12.71 19.51 16.51
CA ILE A 49 -12.12 20.15 15.32
C ILE A 49 -11.68 21.58 15.71
N PRO A 50 -10.43 21.99 15.43
CA PRO A 50 -9.95 23.34 15.71
C PRO A 50 -10.87 24.43 15.14
N PRO A 51 -10.99 25.60 15.79
CA PRO A 51 -11.92 26.65 15.37
C PRO A 51 -11.64 27.16 13.95
N GLN A 52 -10.35 27.22 13.56
CA GLN A 52 -9.94 27.58 12.20
C GLN A 52 -10.48 26.59 11.17
N GLN A 53 -10.33 25.29 11.42
CA GLN A 53 -10.83 24.24 10.52
C GLN A 53 -12.36 24.22 10.46
N ARG A 54 -13.06 24.43 11.59
CA ARG A 54 -14.53 24.57 11.60
C ARG A 54 -15.01 25.74 10.74
N TYR A 55 -14.31 26.87 10.81
CA TYR A 55 -14.65 28.03 10.00
C TYR A 55 -14.40 27.77 8.50
N LEU A 56 -13.30 27.10 8.14
CA LEU A 56 -13.05 26.69 6.76
C LEU A 56 -14.14 25.72 6.26
N GLN A 57 -14.54 24.75 7.06
CA GLN A 57 -15.64 23.82 6.71
C GLN A 57 -16.97 24.55 6.50
N TYR A 58 -17.26 25.57 7.30
CA TYR A 58 -18.43 26.42 7.11
C TYR A 58 -18.35 27.25 5.83
N LEU A 59 -17.18 27.82 5.52
CA LEU A 59 -16.96 28.59 4.29
C LEU A 59 -17.06 27.72 3.02
N LEU A 60 -16.45 26.55 3.04
CA LEU A 60 -16.31 25.66 1.89
C LEU A 60 -17.49 24.69 1.72
N GLY A 61 -18.30 24.49 2.76
CA GLY A 61 -19.54 23.72 2.69
C GLY A 61 -20.75 24.63 2.53
N GLU A 62 -21.27 25.13 3.65
CA GLU A 62 -22.58 25.79 3.70
C GLU A 62 -22.63 27.12 2.94
N LYS A 63 -21.54 27.91 2.98
CA LYS A 63 -21.44 29.17 2.24
C LYS A 63 -21.22 28.95 0.75
N LEU A 64 -20.41 27.96 0.37
CA LEU A 64 -20.13 27.64 -1.02
C LEU A 64 -21.36 27.05 -1.73
N GLU A 65 -22.15 26.24 -1.03
CA GLU A 65 -23.42 25.71 -1.56
C GLU A 65 -24.43 26.83 -1.88
N LYS A 66 -24.45 27.89 -1.06
CA LYS A 66 -25.31 29.06 -1.27
C LYS A 66 -24.74 30.03 -2.31
N ALA A 67 -23.46 29.91 -2.66
CA ALA A 67 -22.78 30.77 -3.61
C ALA A 67 -23.03 30.30 -5.05
N GLN A 68 -24.13 30.77 -5.64
CA GLN A 68 -24.44 30.51 -7.06
C GLN A 68 -23.86 31.55 -8.01
N LYS A 69 -23.45 32.73 -7.51
CA LYS A 69 -22.91 33.83 -8.33
C LYS A 69 -21.41 33.98 -8.14
N GLN A 70 -20.70 34.34 -9.20
CA GLN A 70 -19.25 34.59 -9.17
C GLN A 70 -18.82 35.63 -8.11
N ARG A 71 -19.66 36.63 -7.82
CA ARG A 71 -19.39 37.64 -6.77
C ARG A 71 -19.33 37.06 -5.36
N ASP A 72 -20.12 36.02 -5.09
CA ASP A 72 -20.12 35.36 -3.78
C ASP A 72 -18.84 34.52 -3.61
N LEU A 73 -18.33 33.93 -4.70
CA LEU A 73 -17.04 33.26 -4.73
C LEU A 73 -15.89 34.22 -4.44
N ASP A 74 -15.91 35.44 -5.01
CA ASP A 74 -14.90 36.47 -4.73
C ASP A 74 -14.90 36.86 -3.25
N GLY A 75 -16.08 36.95 -2.63
CA GLY A 75 -16.21 37.19 -1.20
C GLY A 75 -15.64 36.06 -0.33
N ILE A 76 -15.70 34.80 -0.80
CA ILE A 76 -15.08 33.66 -0.12
C ILE A 76 -13.56 33.70 -0.30
N VAL A 77 -13.06 33.99 -1.50
CA VAL A 77 -11.62 34.15 -1.75
C VAL A 77 -11.03 35.23 -0.85
N SER A 78 -11.65 36.41 -0.76
CA SER A 78 -11.16 37.47 0.13
C SER A 78 -11.07 37.02 1.59
N ARG A 79 -12.05 36.29 2.11
CA ARG A 79 -12.01 35.73 3.47
C ARG A 79 -10.96 34.64 3.65
N LEU A 80 -10.70 33.84 2.62
CA LEU A 80 -9.61 32.86 2.64
C LEU A 80 -8.24 33.54 2.60
N MET A 81 -8.14 34.70 1.94
CA MET A 81 -6.92 35.51 1.91
C MET A 81 -6.66 36.25 3.23
N GLU A 82 -7.66 36.40 4.11
CA GLU A 82 -7.48 36.96 5.46
C GLU A 82 -6.74 36.01 6.42
N PHE A 83 -6.61 34.72 6.07
CA PHE A 83 -5.81 33.76 6.83
C PHE A 83 -4.31 34.06 6.71
N ASN A 84 -3.49 33.51 7.62
CA ASN A 84 -2.04 33.62 7.50
C ASN A 84 -1.51 32.70 6.38
N ILE A 85 -1.61 33.17 5.14
CA ILE A 85 -1.21 32.43 3.92
C ILE A 85 0.30 32.12 3.89
N TYR A 86 1.12 32.85 4.64
CA TYR A 86 2.56 32.60 4.68
C TYR A 86 2.92 31.37 5.52
N ASP A 87 2.03 30.97 6.43
CA ASP A 87 2.23 29.78 7.25
C ASP A 87 1.88 28.50 6.46
N THR A 88 2.85 27.59 6.40
CA THR A 88 2.72 26.32 5.67
C THR A 88 1.65 25.44 6.29
N THR A 89 1.47 25.47 7.61
CA THR A 89 0.46 24.62 8.28
C THR A 89 -0.95 25.07 7.96
N THR A 90 -1.17 26.39 7.93
CA THR A 90 -2.44 26.99 7.53
C THR A 90 -2.75 26.72 6.04
N LEU A 91 -1.75 26.80 5.16
CA LEU A 91 -1.92 26.43 3.74
C LEU A 91 -2.31 24.96 3.56
N LEU A 92 -1.60 24.03 4.23
CA LEU A 92 -1.94 22.61 4.18
C LEU A 92 -3.36 22.34 4.68
N LEU A 93 -3.79 23.02 5.74
CA LEU A 93 -5.15 22.93 6.26
C LEU A 93 -6.18 23.36 5.20
N ILE A 94 -5.93 24.47 4.51
CA ILE A 94 -6.78 24.96 3.43
C ILE A 94 -6.83 23.96 2.28
N VAL A 95 -5.68 23.46 1.81
CA VAL A 95 -5.60 22.45 0.74
C VAL A 95 -6.36 21.18 1.14
N HIS A 96 -6.15 20.68 2.35
CA HIS A 96 -6.82 19.48 2.83
C HIS A 96 -8.34 19.65 2.85
N GLU A 97 -8.84 20.79 3.33
CA GLU A 97 -10.27 21.07 3.34
C GLU A 97 -10.85 21.29 1.93
N LEU A 98 -10.13 21.96 1.03
CA LEU A 98 -10.52 22.10 -0.38
C LEU A 98 -10.68 20.73 -1.05
N LEU A 99 -9.70 19.84 -0.88
CA LEU A 99 -9.75 18.48 -1.43
C LEU A 99 -10.78 17.59 -0.72
N ALA A 100 -11.24 17.94 0.47
CA ALA A 100 -12.31 17.23 1.18
C ALA A 100 -13.72 17.64 0.72
N VAL A 101 -13.88 18.78 0.04
CA VAL A 101 -15.21 19.23 -0.43
C VAL A 101 -15.79 18.32 -1.52
N PRO A 102 -15.07 17.95 -2.61
CA PRO A 102 -15.59 17.03 -3.63
C PRO A 102 -16.09 15.71 -3.05
N ILE A 103 -15.36 15.20 -2.05
CA ILE A 103 -15.67 13.94 -1.36
C ILE A 103 -16.99 14.05 -0.58
N ARG A 104 -17.25 15.20 0.04
CA ARG A 104 -18.49 15.47 0.80
C ARG A 104 -19.67 15.79 -0.11
N SER A 105 -19.43 16.49 -1.22
CA SER A 105 -20.47 16.90 -2.17
C SER A 105 -19.89 17.03 -3.57
N SER A 106 -20.22 16.07 -4.43
CA SER A 106 -19.85 16.07 -5.85
C SER A 106 -20.49 17.20 -6.64
N LEU A 107 -21.59 17.79 -6.16
CA LEU A 107 -22.27 18.91 -6.81
C LEU A 107 -21.49 20.22 -6.73
N LEU A 108 -20.57 20.35 -5.76
CA LEU A 108 -19.77 21.55 -5.55
C LEU A 108 -18.45 21.56 -6.32
N VAL A 109 -18.12 20.49 -7.05
CA VAL A 109 -16.82 20.32 -7.71
C VAL A 109 -16.48 21.52 -8.58
N GLN A 110 -17.39 21.97 -9.46
CA GLN A 110 -17.15 23.12 -10.32
C GLN A 110 -16.85 24.41 -9.53
N ASN A 111 -17.61 24.68 -8.47
CA ASN A 111 -17.42 25.87 -7.64
C ASN A 111 -16.08 25.83 -6.89
N VAL A 112 -15.70 24.65 -6.40
CA VAL A 112 -14.39 24.42 -5.75
C VAL A 112 -13.26 24.62 -6.76
N THR A 113 -13.40 24.15 -7.99
CA THR A 113 -12.37 24.34 -9.02
C THR A 113 -12.17 25.81 -9.37
N ILE A 114 -13.24 26.56 -9.57
CA ILE A 114 -13.16 28.02 -9.83
C ILE A 114 -12.50 28.74 -8.65
N LEU A 115 -12.86 28.35 -7.42
CA LEU A 115 -12.24 28.89 -6.21
C LEU A 115 -10.75 28.55 -6.15
N ALA A 116 -10.38 27.29 -6.40
CA ALA A 116 -9.00 26.83 -6.43
C ALA A 116 -8.18 27.57 -7.50
N ALA A 117 -8.74 27.79 -8.69
CA ALA A 117 -8.12 28.56 -9.76
C ALA A 117 -7.81 29.99 -9.34
N LYS A 118 -8.79 30.69 -8.74
CA LYS A 118 -8.62 32.05 -8.23
C LYS A 118 -7.61 32.12 -7.09
N LEU A 119 -7.62 31.14 -6.19
CA LEU A 119 -6.67 31.07 -5.09
C LEU A 119 -5.25 30.77 -5.58
N ALA A 120 -5.08 29.88 -6.55
CA ALA A 120 -3.79 29.56 -7.17
C ALA A 120 -3.22 30.76 -7.93
N TYR A 121 -4.06 31.56 -8.58
CA TYR A 121 -3.64 32.81 -9.22
C TYR A 121 -3.09 33.82 -8.21
N ASN A 122 -3.75 33.97 -7.05
CA ASN A 122 -3.31 34.89 -5.99
C ASN A 122 -2.09 34.34 -5.22
N VAL A 123 -2.03 33.03 -5.03
CA VAL A 123 -1.04 32.33 -4.22
C VAL A 123 -0.53 31.11 -5.01
N PRO A 124 0.49 31.29 -5.87
CA PRO A 124 1.00 30.21 -6.73
C PRO A 124 1.46 28.97 -5.93
N ARG A 125 2.02 29.19 -4.74
CA ARG A 125 2.43 28.11 -3.82
C ARG A 125 1.28 27.17 -3.44
N LEU A 126 0.06 27.70 -3.30
CA LEU A 126 -1.12 26.89 -3.00
C LEU A 126 -1.44 25.95 -4.16
N GLY A 127 -1.30 26.43 -5.41
CA GLY A 127 -1.50 25.62 -6.61
C GLY A 127 -0.56 24.41 -6.65
N CYS A 128 0.73 24.62 -6.42
CA CYS A 128 1.71 23.53 -6.36
C CYS A 128 1.37 22.52 -5.26
N MET A 129 1.12 22.99 -4.04
CA MET A 129 0.77 22.12 -2.91
C MET A 129 -0.52 21.33 -3.16
N LEU A 130 -1.48 21.92 -3.86
CA LEU A 130 -2.73 21.26 -4.18
C LEU A 130 -2.51 20.14 -5.21
N ILE A 131 -1.69 20.37 -6.24
CA ILE A 131 -1.29 19.34 -7.21
C ILE A 131 -0.53 18.20 -6.53
N ASP A 132 0.47 18.52 -5.70
CA ASP A 132 1.25 17.51 -4.96
C ASP A 132 0.36 16.62 -4.08
N GLN A 133 -0.60 17.23 -3.36
CA GLN A 133 -1.54 16.49 -2.52
C GLN A 133 -2.52 15.64 -3.32
N ILE A 134 -2.89 16.04 -4.53
CA ILE A 134 -3.71 15.21 -5.43
C ILE A 134 -2.93 13.98 -5.86
N TYR A 135 -1.69 14.15 -6.33
CA TYR A 135 -0.83 13.03 -6.71
C TYR A 135 -0.64 12.06 -5.54
N GLU A 136 -0.27 12.57 -4.36
CA GLU A 136 -0.06 11.74 -3.16
C GLU A 136 -1.31 10.93 -2.78
N ARG A 137 -2.50 11.52 -2.86
CA ARG A 137 -3.76 10.81 -2.60
C ARG A 137 -4.03 9.71 -3.62
N ILE A 138 -3.71 9.94 -4.89
CA ILE A 138 -3.86 8.95 -5.95
C ILE A 138 -2.84 7.81 -5.76
N PHE A 139 -1.59 8.10 -5.40
CA PHE A 139 -0.60 7.06 -5.05
C PHE A 139 -1.04 6.21 -3.86
N CYS A 140 -1.40 6.85 -2.75
CA CYS A 140 -1.91 6.17 -1.56
C CYS A 140 -3.13 5.29 -1.89
N PHE A 141 -3.97 5.70 -2.85
CA PHE A 141 -5.08 4.88 -3.32
C PHE A 141 -4.60 3.69 -4.16
N LEU A 142 -3.71 3.89 -5.12
CA LEU A 142 -3.20 2.84 -6.00
C LEU A 142 -2.42 1.75 -5.24
N ASP A 143 -1.80 2.11 -4.12
CA ASP A 143 -1.12 1.18 -3.20
C ASP A 143 -2.09 0.35 -2.37
N ALA A 144 -3.14 0.95 -1.83
CA ALA A 144 -4.07 0.23 -0.96
C ALA A 144 -5.21 -0.46 -1.72
N MET A 145 -5.67 0.14 -2.82
CA MET A 145 -6.88 -0.21 -3.59
C MET A 145 -8.08 -0.58 -2.69
N ALA A 146 -8.30 0.22 -1.64
CA ALA A 146 -9.37 -0.01 -0.68
C ALA A 146 -10.73 0.37 -1.29
N ARG A 147 -11.70 -0.56 -1.25
CA ARG A 147 -13.04 -0.37 -1.85
C ARG A 147 -13.79 0.81 -1.26
N GLU A 148 -13.60 1.09 0.02
CA GLU A 148 -14.24 2.20 0.74
C GLU A 148 -13.84 3.57 0.17
N ARG A 149 -12.66 3.68 -0.45
CA ARG A 149 -12.11 4.93 -0.98
C ARG A 149 -12.35 5.14 -2.47
N ILE A 150 -13.05 4.21 -3.14
CA ILE A 150 -13.29 4.32 -4.59
C ILE A 150 -14.11 5.58 -4.91
N GLN A 151 -15.19 5.83 -4.15
CA GLN A 151 -16.02 7.02 -4.36
C GLN A 151 -15.23 8.33 -4.12
N GLU A 152 -14.35 8.33 -3.13
CA GLU A 152 -13.51 9.49 -2.82
C GLU A 152 -12.60 9.82 -4.02
N ILE A 153 -11.98 8.79 -4.61
CA ILE A 153 -11.08 8.97 -5.75
C ILE A 153 -11.83 9.30 -7.03
N THR A 154 -13.01 8.71 -7.27
CA THR A 154 -13.89 9.12 -8.36
C THR A 154 -14.21 10.62 -8.27
N SER A 155 -14.58 11.12 -7.09
CA SER A 155 -14.85 12.56 -6.90
C SER A 155 -13.60 13.44 -7.03
N LEU A 156 -12.43 12.90 -6.66
CA LEU A 156 -11.16 13.58 -6.82
C LEU A 156 -10.78 13.69 -8.31
N LEU A 157 -11.03 12.65 -9.11
CA LEU A 157 -10.79 12.68 -10.55
C LEU A 157 -11.72 13.64 -11.27
N ASP A 158 -12.99 13.71 -10.86
CA ASP A 158 -13.90 14.76 -11.36
C ASP A 158 -13.35 16.16 -11.07
N LEU A 159 -12.77 16.37 -9.89
CA LEU A 159 -12.08 17.63 -9.57
C LEU A 159 -10.87 17.86 -10.49
N VAL A 160 -10.03 16.85 -10.72
CA VAL A 160 -8.84 16.95 -11.58
C VAL A 160 -9.22 17.29 -13.03
N GLY A 161 -10.23 16.61 -13.59
CA GLY A 161 -10.72 16.88 -14.95
C GLY A 161 -11.19 18.33 -15.09
N MET A 162 -11.97 18.82 -14.13
CA MET A 162 -12.39 20.23 -14.11
C MET A 162 -11.19 21.17 -13.90
N MET A 163 -10.23 20.83 -13.03
CA MET A 163 -9.04 21.65 -12.81
C MET A 163 -8.18 21.80 -14.07
N PHE A 164 -8.16 20.78 -14.92
CA PHE A 164 -7.51 20.84 -16.23
C PHE A 164 -8.23 21.81 -17.18
N GLU A 165 -9.57 21.78 -17.23
CA GLU A 165 -10.36 22.75 -17.98
C GLU A 165 -10.05 24.21 -17.58
N TYR A 166 -9.84 24.48 -16.28
CA TYR A 166 -9.44 25.79 -15.77
C TYR A 166 -7.92 26.06 -15.81
N SER A 167 -7.14 25.23 -16.51
CA SER A 167 -5.68 25.38 -16.71
C SER A 167 -4.85 25.41 -15.41
N LEU A 168 -5.28 24.72 -14.35
CA LEU A 168 -4.46 24.52 -13.14
C LEU A 168 -3.44 23.39 -13.34
N PHE A 169 -3.82 22.36 -14.09
CA PHE A 169 -2.93 21.29 -14.50
C PHE A 169 -2.31 21.61 -15.86
N SER A 170 -1.02 21.27 -15.99
CA SER A 170 -0.37 21.21 -17.30
C SER A 170 -0.81 19.94 -18.05
N GLU A 171 -0.81 20.00 -19.37
CA GLU A 171 -1.04 18.83 -20.24
C GLU A 171 -0.13 17.65 -19.88
N ASP A 172 1.17 17.91 -19.70
CA ASP A 172 2.15 16.89 -19.31
C ASP A 172 1.76 16.19 -18.00
N GLN A 173 1.22 16.94 -17.03
CA GLN A 173 0.81 16.40 -15.74
C GLN A 173 -0.41 15.47 -15.86
N ILE A 174 -1.41 15.85 -16.67
CA ILE A 174 -2.58 15.01 -16.93
C ILE A 174 -2.19 13.76 -17.69
N VAL A 175 -1.34 13.88 -18.70
CA VAL A 175 -0.83 12.74 -19.46
C VAL A 175 -0.08 11.78 -18.52
N ASN A 176 0.80 12.28 -17.65
CA ASN A 176 1.49 11.47 -16.64
C ASN A 176 0.51 10.77 -15.70
N LEU A 177 -0.59 11.43 -15.31
CA LEU A 177 -1.61 10.85 -14.45
C LEU A 177 -2.42 9.75 -15.15
N LEU A 178 -2.72 9.94 -16.44
CA LEU A 178 -3.38 8.94 -17.27
C LEU A 178 -2.51 7.68 -17.42
N TYR A 179 -1.22 7.84 -17.73
CA TYR A 179 -0.26 6.73 -17.78
C TYR A 179 -0.06 6.06 -16.42
N LEU A 180 -0.09 6.82 -15.32
CA LEU A 180 0.01 6.28 -13.96
C LEU A 180 -1.05 5.21 -13.69
N PHE A 181 -2.30 5.41 -14.10
CA PHE A 181 -3.37 4.43 -13.87
C PHE A 181 -3.15 3.08 -14.58
N ILE A 182 -2.49 3.11 -15.74
CA ILE A 182 -2.23 1.92 -16.55
C ILE A 182 -0.96 1.19 -16.10
N GLU A 183 0.09 1.93 -15.73
CA GLU A 183 1.43 1.37 -15.50
C GLU A 183 1.74 1.02 -14.05
N TYR A 184 1.04 1.62 -13.09
CA TYR A 184 1.44 1.53 -11.69
C TYR A 184 1.52 0.08 -11.19
N GLY A 185 2.72 -0.35 -10.77
CA GLY A 185 2.97 -1.72 -10.29
C GLY A 185 3.26 -2.75 -11.39
N HIS A 186 3.18 -2.38 -12.67
CA HIS A 186 3.43 -3.25 -13.82
C HIS A 186 4.85 -3.12 -14.41
N ILE A 187 5.83 -2.77 -13.58
CA ILE A 187 7.22 -2.51 -14.02
C ILE A 187 7.90 -3.83 -14.43
N ALA A 188 8.41 -3.85 -15.65
CA ALA A 188 9.04 -5.02 -16.25
C ALA A 188 10.56 -5.03 -16.01
N THR A 189 10.97 -5.43 -14.81
CA THR A 189 12.40 -5.58 -14.50
C THR A 189 13.03 -6.71 -15.34
N PRO A 190 14.33 -6.62 -15.67
CA PRO A 190 15.01 -7.66 -16.45
C PRO A 190 14.94 -9.05 -15.80
N ASP A 191 14.91 -9.11 -14.47
CA ASP A 191 14.75 -10.37 -13.72
C ASP A 191 13.35 -10.95 -13.84
N MET A 192 12.31 -10.11 -13.83
CA MET A 192 10.93 -10.53 -14.02
C MET A 192 10.72 -11.04 -15.46
N ARG A 193 11.35 -10.42 -16.46
CA ARG A 193 11.33 -10.91 -17.85
C ARG A 193 11.94 -12.31 -17.99
N LYS A 194 13.04 -12.60 -17.29
CA LYS A 194 13.64 -13.96 -17.29
C LYS A 194 12.74 -14.99 -16.62
N ARG A 195 11.99 -14.59 -15.58
CA ARG A 195 11.05 -15.47 -14.85
C ARG A 195 9.74 -15.70 -15.59
N LEU A 196 9.26 -14.70 -16.33
CA LEU A 196 7.97 -14.69 -17.02
C LEU A 196 8.19 -14.86 -18.53
N SER A 197 8.37 -16.11 -18.97
CA SER A 197 8.66 -16.48 -20.36
C SER A 197 7.54 -16.14 -21.36
N PHE A 198 6.36 -15.74 -20.90
CA PHE A 198 5.23 -15.33 -21.73
C PHE A 198 5.27 -13.83 -22.09
N LEU A 199 6.14 -13.04 -21.44
CA LEU A 199 6.29 -11.62 -21.77
C LEU A 199 7.08 -11.47 -23.09
N PRO A 200 6.73 -10.49 -23.92
CA PRO A 200 7.48 -10.20 -25.14
C PRO A 200 8.94 -9.84 -24.81
N SER A 201 9.88 -10.21 -25.68
CA SER A 201 11.32 -9.95 -25.48
C SER A 201 11.76 -8.51 -25.82
N ARG A 202 10.82 -7.56 -25.90
CA ARG A 202 11.10 -6.15 -26.27
C ARG A 202 11.50 -5.32 -25.03
N PRO A 203 12.34 -4.27 -25.17
CA PRO A 203 12.78 -3.44 -24.04
C PRO A 203 11.73 -2.39 -23.67
N PHE A 204 10.60 -2.82 -23.09
CA PHE A 204 9.60 -1.94 -22.49
C PHE A 204 9.87 -1.72 -21.00
N VAL A 205 9.36 -0.61 -20.47
CA VAL A 205 9.51 -0.22 -19.05
C VAL A 205 8.38 -0.82 -18.19
N ALA A 206 7.15 -0.82 -18.68
CA ALA A 206 5.98 -1.36 -18.00
C ALA A 206 5.09 -2.18 -18.94
N HIS A 207 4.38 -3.19 -18.43
CA HIS A 207 3.50 -4.02 -19.24
C HIS A 207 2.34 -4.63 -18.44
N PRO A 208 1.09 -4.53 -18.93
CA PRO A 208 -0.11 -4.88 -18.17
C PRO A 208 -0.17 -6.35 -17.73
N LEU A 209 0.46 -7.26 -18.48
CA LEU A 209 0.54 -8.68 -18.09
C LEU A 209 1.50 -8.97 -16.91
N VAL A 210 2.28 -8.01 -16.45
CA VAL A 210 3.10 -8.18 -15.24
C VAL A 210 2.16 -8.27 -14.04
N PRO A 211 2.15 -9.36 -13.26
CA PRO A 211 1.20 -9.52 -12.17
C PRO A 211 1.48 -8.52 -11.04
N PHE A 212 0.44 -7.80 -10.61
CA PHE A 212 0.48 -6.89 -9.47
C PHE A 212 -0.63 -7.25 -8.46
N LEU A 213 -0.31 -7.25 -7.16
CA LEU A 213 -1.23 -7.71 -6.11
C LEU A 213 -2.54 -6.89 -6.09
N HIS A 214 -2.44 -5.59 -6.27
CA HIS A 214 -3.59 -4.67 -6.21
C HIS A 214 -4.27 -4.46 -7.57
N ASP A 215 -3.76 -5.10 -8.62
CA ASP A 215 -4.37 -5.06 -9.95
C ASP A 215 -4.45 -6.43 -10.63
N PRO A 216 -5.24 -7.38 -10.06
CA PRO A 216 -5.53 -8.64 -10.72
C PRO A 216 -6.37 -8.42 -12.00
N PRO A 217 -6.44 -9.39 -12.92
CA PRO A 217 -7.18 -9.25 -14.18
C PRO A 217 -8.69 -9.02 -13.99
N GLN A 218 -9.25 -9.44 -12.84
CA GLN A 218 -10.66 -9.18 -12.47
C GLN A 218 -10.88 -7.78 -11.88
N ASN A 219 -9.82 -7.05 -11.54
CA ASN A 219 -9.96 -5.70 -11.03
C ASN A 219 -10.07 -4.70 -12.18
N VAL A 220 -11.26 -4.13 -12.33
CA VAL A 220 -11.64 -3.20 -13.40
C VAL A 220 -11.60 -1.74 -12.91
N PHE A 221 -11.40 -1.50 -11.61
CA PHE A 221 -11.53 -0.16 -11.05
C PHE A 221 -10.52 0.84 -11.63
N ARG A 222 -9.28 0.42 -11.88
CA ARG A 222 -8.27 1.30 -12.51
C ARG A 222 -8.66 1.67 -13.95
N LEU A 223 -9.17 0.69 -14.71
CA LEU A 223 -9.68 0.94 -16.05
C LEU A 223 -10.81 1.96 -16.01
N ARG A 224 -11.77 1.82 -15.09
CA ARG A 224 -12.87 2.77 -14.92
C ARG A 224 -12.37 4.18 -14.62
N LEU A 225 -11.42 4.32 -13.69
CA LEU A 225 -10.84 5.62 -13.33
C LEU A 225 -10.09 6.25 -14.52
N ALA A 226 -9.32 5.45 -15.26
CA ALA A 226 -8.59 5.90 -16.44
C ALA A 226 -9.55 6.37 -17.55
N VAL A 227 -10.63 5.63 -17.81
CA VAL A 227 -11.66 5.99 -18.81
C VAL A 227 -12.41 7.25 -18.39
N GLN A 228 -12.79 7.37 -17.10
CA GLN A 228 -13.47 8.54 -16.56
C GLN A 228 -12.63 9.81 -16.73
N LEU A 229 -11.38 9.79 -16.28
CA LEU A 229 -10.49 10.94 -16.40
C LEU A 229 -10.20 11.27 -17.88
N ALA A 230 -9.93 10.25 -18.69
CA ALA A 230 -9.66 10.44 -20.11
C ALA A 230 -10.86 11.07 -20.84
N SER A 231 -12.10 10.66 -20.52
CA SER A 231 -13.32 11.23 -21.11
C SER A 231 -13.48 12.73 -20.80
N GLN A 232 -13.10 13.15 -19.58
CA GLN A 232 -13.17 14.55 -19.16
C GLN A 232 -12.06 15.41 -19.76
N CYS A 233 -10.84 14.87 -19.88
CA CYS A 233 -9.68 15.61 -20.35
C CYS A 233 -9.52 15.60 -21.89
N ALA A 234 -10.09 14.61 -22.59
CA ALA A 234 -9.93 14.43 -24.04
C ALA A 234 -10.21 15.70 -24.89
N PRO A 235 -11.26 16.51 -24.63
CA PRO A 235 -11.54 17.70 -25.43
C PRO A 235 -10.46 18.79 -25.38
N PHE A 236 -9.58 18.75 -24.37
CA PHE A 236 -8.60 19.79 -24.09
C PHE A 236 -7.15 19.33 -24.32
N LEU A 237 -6.93 18.06 -24.66
CA LEU A 237 -5.61 17.48 -24.93
C LEU A 237 -5.27 17.53 -26.42
N ASP A 238 -3.98 17.56 -26.75
CA ASP A 238 -3.53 17.40 -28.12
C ASP A 238 -3.92 16.03 -28.68
N GLU A 239 -4.57 16.03 -29.85
CA GLU A 239 -5.11 14.81 -30.50
C GLU A 239 -4.03 13.72 -30.66
N THR A 240 -2.80 14.11 -31.01
CA THR A 240 -1.70 13.16 -31.22
C THR A 240 -1.23 12.48 -29.94
N VAL A 241 -1.12 13.24 -28.85
CA VAL A 241 -0.68 12.71 -27.55
C VAL A 241 -1.76 11.83 -26.96
N PHE A 242 -3.02 12.25 -27.11
CA PHE A 242 -4.16 11.47 -26.65
C PHE A 242 -4.32 10.18 -27.43
N ASP A 243 -4.18 10.18 -28.75
CA ASP A 243 -4.21 8.97 -29.57
C ASP A 243 -3.15 7.95 -29.17
N ASP A 244 -1.92 8.39 -28.91
CA ASP A 244 -0.86 7.52 -28.42
C ASP A 244 -1.26 6.88 -27.08
N TYR A 245 -1.82 7.66 -26.15
CA TYR A 245 -2.35 7.14 -24.89
C TYR A 245 -3.50 6.15 -25.11
N LEU A 246 -4.40 6.39 -26.06
CA LEU A 246 -5.51 5.47 -26.37
C LEU A 246 -4.99 4.10 -26.79
N VAL A 247 -3.88 4.01 -27.53
CA VAL A 247 -3.29 2.72 -27.89
C VAL A 247 -2.88 1.93 -26.64
N TYR A 248 -2.27 2.59 -25.64
CA TYR A 248 -1.93 1.96 -24.36
C TYR A 248 -3.18 1.59 -23.54
N LEU A 249 -4.21 2.45 -23.54
CA LEU A 249 -5.48 2.17 -22.86
C LEU A 249 -6.20 0.95 -23.46
N GLN A 250 -6.23 0.83 -24.79
CA GLN A 250 -6.80 -0.32 -25.48
C GLN A 250 -6.02 -1.61 -25.17
N HIS A 251 -4.68 -1.52 -25.11
CA HIS A 251 -3.83 -2.64 -24.71
C HIS A 251 -4.12 -3.09 -23.28
N TYR A 252 -4.29 -2.15 -22.35
CA TYR A 252 -4.67 -2.44 -20.96
C TYR A 252 -6.08 -3.03 -20.84
N PHE A 253 -7.06 -2.47 -21.56
CA PHE A 253 -8.44 -2.95 -21.58
C PHE A 253 -8.52 -4.44 -21.96
N LEU A 254 -7.78 -4.85 -23.00
CA LEU A 254 -7.77 -6.22 -23.50
C LEU A 254 -7.10 -7.23 -22.54
N CYS A 255 -6.39 -6.76 -21.51
CA CYS A 255 -5.82 -7.60 -20.46
C CYS A 255 -6.80 -7.91 -19.32
N LYS A 256 -7.94 -7.20 -19.26
CA LYS A 256 -8.92 -7.31 -18.18
C LYS A 256 -10.02 -8.31 -18.52
N VAL A 257 -10.58 -8.92 -17.47
CA VAL A 257 -11.64 -9.93 -17.55
C VAL A 257 -12.82 -9.45 -16.70
N ASP A 258 -14.04 -9.80 -17.12
CA ASP A 258 -15.30 -9.46 -16.43
C ASP A 258 -15.52 -7.94 -16.24
N VAL A 259 -15.31 -7.17 -17.32
CA VAL A 259 -15.54 -5.72 -17.32
C VAL A 259 -17.05 -5.40 -17.22
N ASP A 260 -17.41 -4.51 -16.30
CA ASP A 260 -18.79 -4.04 -16.14
C ASP A 260 -19.32 -3.37 -17.41
N ILE A 261 -20.60 -3.60 -17.72
CA ILE A 261 -21.25 -3.06 -18.94
C ILE A 261 -21.17 -1.53 -18.99
N GLU A 262 -21.30 -0.85 -17.85
CA GLU A 262 -21.19 0.60 -17.75
C GLU A 262 -19.81 1.08 -18.22
N THR A 263 -18.73 0.47 -17.73
CA THR A 263 -17.36 0.79 -18.12
C THR A 263 -17.09 0.46 -19.59
N ILE A 264 -17.65 -0.63 -20.12
CA ILE A 264 -17.55 -0.94 -21.56
C ILE A 264 -18.21 0.14 -22.41
N ASN A 265 -19.40 0.61 -22.01
CA ASN A 265 -20.12 1.65 -22.76
C ASN A 265 -19.39 3.00 -22.73
N GLU A 266 -18.87 3.39 -21.57
CA GLU A 266 -18.05 4.60 -21.42
C GLU A 266 -16.79 4.52 -22.29
N TYR A 267 -16.08 3.40 -22.25
CA TYR A 267 -14.90 3.14 -23.07
C TYR A 267 -15.22 3.18 -24.58
N GLN A 268 -16.32 2.55 -25.01
CA GLN A 268 -16.74 2.59 -26.42
C GLN A 268 -17.11 4.00 -26.87
N THR A 269 -17.77 4.78 -26.01
CA THR A 269 -18.14 6.17 -26.29
C THR A 269 -16.89 7.04 -26.39
N LEU A 270 -15.92 6.83 -25.51
CA LEU A 270 -14.62 7.52 -25.56
C LEU A 270 -13.90 7.23 -26.89
N LEU A 271 -13.81 5.95 -27.29
CA LEU A 271 -13.18 5.58 -28.55
C LEU A 271 -13.94 6.11 -29.77
N ALA A 272 -15.27 6.08 -29.76
CA ALA A 272 -16.07 6.58 -30.86
C ALA A 272 -15.93 8.10 -31.07
N ASN A 273 -15.72 8.85 -29.98
CA ASN A 273 -15.63 10.31 -30.02
C ASN A 273 -14.22 10.82 -30.34
N PHE A 274 -13.18 10.13 -29.85
CA PHE A 274 -11.82 10.68 -29.84
C PHE A 274 -10.76 9.80 -30.52
N CYS A 275 -11.05 8.53 -30.83
CA CYS A 275 -10.04 7.66 -31.42
C CYS A 275 -9.96 7.84 -32.94
N ILE A 276 -8.78 8.20 -33.44
CA ILE A 276 -8.54 8.28 -34.90
C ILE A 276 -8.35 6.88 -35.49
N ASN A 277 -7.77 5.94 -34.73
CA ASN A 277 -7.52 4.57 -35.16
C ASN A 277 -8.72 3.65 -34.88
N PRO A 278 -8.95 2.62 -35.73
CA PRO A 278 -10.01 1.65 -35.44
C PRO A 278 -9.69 0.88 -34.15
N PRO A 279 -10.71 0.55 -33.33
CA PRO A 279 -10.52 -0.17 -32.08
C PRO A 279 -9.98 -1.58 -32.33
N PHE A 280 -8.97 -1.98 -31.56
CA PHE A 280 -8.35 -3.31 -31.67
C PHE A 280 -9.28 -4.42 -31.19
N LYS A 281 -9.33 -5.53 -31.93
CA LYS A 281 -10.20 -6.67 -31.62
C LYS A 281 -9.49 -7.78 -30.85
N SER A 282 -8.17 -7.80 -30.92
CA SER A 282 -7.33 -8.84 -30.32
C SER A 282 -6.18 -8.22 -29.56
N TYR A 283 -5.80 -8.85 -28.45
CA TYR A 283 -4.65 -8.44 -27.64
C TYR A 283 -3.35 -8.37 -28.47
N MET A 284 -3.13 -9.33 -29.37
CA MET A 284 -1.94 -9.36 -30.24
C MET A 284 -1.87 -8.16 -31.19
N GLU A 285 -3.02 -7.64 -31.62
CA GLU A 285 -3.11 -6.49 -32.51
C GLU A 285 -2.71 -5.21 -31.76
N ALA A 286 -3.25 -5.03 -30.54
CA ALA A 286 -2.89 -3.93 -29.66
C ALA A 286 -1.41 -3.98 -29.25
N GLU A 287 -0.86 -5.16 -28.98
CA GLU A 287 0.55 -5.31 -28.63
C GLU A 287 1.49 -4.88 -29.78
N ASN A 288 1.16 -5.26 -31.02
CA ASN A 288 1.92 -4.84 -32.19
C ASN A 288 1.84 -3.31 -32.42
N ALA A 289 0.69 -2.70 -32.13
CA ALA A 289 0.53 -1.25 -32.22
C ALA A 289 1.38 -0.52 -31.16
N VAL A 290 1.38 -1.00 -29.90
CA VAL A 290 2.25 -0.46 -28.85
C VAL A 290 3.72 -0.62 -29.23
N ALA A 291 4.13 -1.77 -29.78
CA ALA A 291 5.49 -1.98 -30.26
C ALA A 291 5.88 -0.98 -31.38
N ALA A 292 4.96 -0.66 -32.28
CA ALA A 292 5.19 0.35 -33.31
C ALA A 292 5.37 1.76 -32.72
N LEU A 293 4.60 2.12 -31.68
CA LEU A 293 4.76 3.39 -30.95
C LEU A 293 6.11 3.48 -30.22
N GLU A 294 6.53 2.40 -29.55
CA GLU A 294 7.83 2.36 -28.86
C GLU A 294 9.01 2.53 -29.83
N VAL A 295 8.92 1.96 -31.04
CA VAL A 295 9.95 2.14 -32.08
C VAL A 295 9.98 3.58 -32.58
N LYS A 296 8.80 4.22 -32.75
CA LYS A 296 8.72 5.65 -33.10
C LYS A 296 9.34 6.53 -32.00
N ALA A 297 9.06 6.23 -30.74
CA ALA A 297 9.62 6.93 -29.58
C ALA A 297 11.13 6.71 -29.44
N GLY A 298 11.65 5.53 -29.82
CA GLY A 298 13.08 5.24 -29.85
C GLY A 298 13.87 6.04 -30.89
N ASN A 299 13.22 6.53 -31.95
CA ASN A 299 13.85 7.21 -33.08
C ASN A 299 13.84 8.76 -33.00
N GLY A 300 13.57 9.33 -31.81
CA GLY A 300 13.70 10.78 -31.56
C GLY A 300 12.39 11.54 -31.33
N ALA A 301 11.25 10.86 -31.20
CA ALA A 301 10.07 11.47 -30.63
C ALA A 301 10.20 11.51 -29.09
N SER A 302 9.75 12.61 -28.47
CA SER A 302 9.63 12.71 -27.02
C SER A 302 8.89 11.47 -26.52
N ARG A 303 9.54 10.64 -25.72
CA ARG A 303 8.83 9.55 -25.06
C ARG A 303 7.68 10.19 -24.30
N PRO A 304 6.42 9.73 -24.41
CA PRO A 304 5.45 10.07 -23.37
C PRO A 304 6.15 9.75 -22.06
N PHE A 305 6.27 10.72 -21.15
CA PHE A 305 7.01 10.56 -19.91
C PHE A 305 6.30 9.48 -19.09
N LEU A 306 6.63 8.22 -19.35
CA LEU A 306 6.10 7.08 -18.63
C LEU A 306 6.42 7.35 -17.16
N HIS A 307 5.42 7.39 -16.28
CA HIS A 307 5.66 7.66 -14.86
C HIS A 307 6.69 6.69 -14.26
N SER A 308 6.73 5.47 -14.81
CA SER A 308 7.72 4.44 -14.51
C SER A 308 9.17 4.81 -14.88
N SER A 309 9.39 5.75 -15.81
CA SER A 309 10.73 6.24 -16.19
C SER A 309 11.37 7.13 -15.12
N ILE A 310 10.57 7.80 -14.28
CA ILE A 310 11.04 8.63 -13.16
C ILE A 310 11.81 7.76 -12.14
N TYR A 311 11.33 6.55 -11.85
CA TYR A 311 11.97 5.63 -10.89
C TYR A 311 13.09 4.76 -11.47
N VAL A 312 13.26 4.72 -12.80
CA VAL A 312 14.30 3.92 -13.46
C VAL A 312 15.57 4.73 -13.66
N LEU A 313 15.47 6.06 -13.83
CA LEU A 313 16.65 6.93 -13.97
C LEU A 313 17.46 7.03 -12.67
N ASP A 314 16.80 6.95 -11.51
CA ASP A 314 17.44 7.05 -10.18
C ASP A 314 18.26 5.81 -9.78
N LYS A 315 18.15 4.69 -10.52
CA LYS A 315 18.87 3.44 -10.22
C LYS A 315 20.18 3.28 -10.99
N ASN A 316 20.45 4.12 -11.98
CA ASN A 316 21.62 3.96 -12.84
C ASN A 316 22.87 4.66 -12.28
N GLU A 317 22.74 5.56 -11.29
CA GLU A 317 23.90 6.20 -10.66
C GLU A 317 24.43 5.40 -9.46
N ASP A 318 23.57 4.64 -8.75
CA ASP A 318 23.97 3.86 -7.56
C ASP A 318 24.42 2.42 -7.85
N THR A 319 24.19 1.92 -9.07
CA THR A 319 24.47 0.51 -9.42
C THR A 319 25.94 0.23 -9.71
N GLU A 320 26.70 1.19 -10.23
CA GLU A 320 28.13 0.98 -10.53
C GLU A 320 29.01 0.90 -9.27
N GLU A 321 28.62 1.55 -8.17
CA GLU A 321 29.33 1.45 -6.89
C GLU A 321 28.96 0.17 -6.13
N SER A 322 27.70 -0.25 -6.21
CA SER A 322 27.23 -1.49 -5.58
C SER A 322 27.76 -2.74 -6.28
N GLU A 323 27.85 -2.75 -7.62
CA GLU A 323 28.39 -3.90 -8.37
C GLU A 323 29.92 -4.06 -8.15
N LYS A 324 30.64 -2.96 -7.96
CA LYS A 324 32.07 -3.00 -7.58
C LYS A 324 32.24 -3.50 -6.15
N ALA A 325 31.36 -3.11 -5.22
CA ALA A 325 31.39 -3.59 -3.84
C ALA A 325 31.07 -5.09 -3.74
N GLU A 326 30.11 -5.59 -4.51
CA GLU A 326 29.75 -7.02 -4.55
C GLU A 326 30.85 -7.88 -5.19
N GLN A 327 31.53 -7.40 -6.23
CA GLN A 327 32.68 -8.11 -6.83
C GLN A 327 33.92 -8.11 -5.91
N ILE A 328 34.09 -7.07 -5.09
CA ILE A 328 35.16 -7.02 -4.07
C ILE A 328 34.83 -7.98 -2.91
N GLU A 329 33.58 -8.05 -2.44
CA GLU A 329 33.17 -9.04 -1.43
C GLU A 329 33.30 -10.48 -1.96
N GLU A 330 32.85 -10.76 -3.19
CA GLU A 330 32.88 -12.11 -3.75
C GLU A 330 34.31 -12.63 -3.99
N SER A 331 35.25 -11.73 -4.32
CA SER A 331 36.68 -12.05 -4.43
C SER A 331 37.38 -12.19 -3.07
N LEU A 332 36.93 -11.47 -2.03
CA LEU A 332 37.39 -11.66 -0.64
C LEU A 332 36.91 -13.00 -0.04
N PHE A 333 35.69 -13.45 -0.37
CA PHE A 333 35.15 -14.74 0.11
C PHE A 333 35.70 -15.97 -0.62
N ALA A 334 36.17 -15.83 -1.86
CA ALA A 334 36.78 -16.93 -2.63
C ALA A 334 38.21 -17.28 -2.15
N ALA A 335 38.89 -16.37 -1.46
CA ALA A 335 40.27 -16.56 -0.99
C ALA A 335 40.39 -17.33 0.34
N GLU A 336 39.33 -17.42 1.14
CA GLU A 336 39.34 -18.13 2.43
C GLU A 336 38.67 -19.50 2.34
N SER A 337 39.32 -20.42 1.64
CA SER A 337 38.91 -21.82 1.64
C SER A 337 39.61 -22.62 2.77
N THR A 338 38.77 -23.22 3.61
CA THR A 338 39.01 -24.43 4.42
C THR A 338 39.82 -24.29 5.72
N LYS A 339 39.13 -23.86 6.80
CA LYS A 339 39.14 -24.43 8.18
C LYS A 339 38.55 -23.50 9.26
N GLN A 340 38.25 -22.24 8.94
CA GLN A 340 37.79 -21.22 9.92
C GLN A 340 36.25 -21.00 9.98
N VAL A 341 35.46 -21.74 9.20
CA VAL A 341 33.99 -21.52 9.09
C VAL A 341 33.22 -21.94 10.34
N ASP A 342 33.70 -22.91 11.12
CA ASP A 342 32.96 -23.38 12.31
C ASP A 342 33.10 -22.44 13.51
N GLU A 343 34.25 -21.76 13.67
CA GLU A 343 34.49 -20.86 14.80
C GLU A 343 33.75 -19.52 14.65
N THR A 344 33.70 -18.98 13.43
CA THR A 344 32.99 -17.72 13.13
C THR A 344 31.47 -17.88 13.24
N GLU A 345 30.92 -19.05 12.87
CA GLU A 345 29.50 -19.37 13.02
C GLU A 345 29.12 -19.59 14.49
N LEU A 346 29.96 -20.27 15.28
CA LEU A 346 29.80 -20.39 16.73
C LEU A 346 29.85 -19.03 17.45
N MET A 347 30.72 -18.13 17.02
CA MET A 347 30.80 -16.77 17.56
C MET A 347 29.55 -15.93 17.21
N LEU A 348 29.03 -16.05 15.99
CA LEU A 348 27.79 -15.38 15.59
C LEU A 348 26.60 -15.88 16.41
N GLU A 349 26.48 -17.19 16.61
CA GLU A 349 25.41 -17.81 17.39
C GLU A 349 25.47 -17.41 18.87
N LYS A 350 26.69 -17.35 19.46
CA LYS A 350 26.92 -16.86 20.82
C LYS A 350 26.53 -15.39 20.97
N LYS A 351 26.99 -14.52 20.07
CA LYS A 351 26.70 -13.07 20.10
C LYS A 351 25.20 -12.80 19.95
N TYR A 352 24.50 -13.54 19.09
CA TYR A 352 23.05 -13.47 18.96
C TYR A 352 22.34 -13.91 20.26
N ASN A 353 22.73 -15.05 20.83
CA ASN A 353 22.11 -15.57 22.05
C ASN A 353 22.38 -14.70 23.29
N GLU A 354 23.55 -14.06 23.39
CA GLU A 354 23.87 -13.11 24.45
C GLU A 354 22.99 -11.86 24.37
N ARG A 355 22.81 -11.29 23.17
CA ARG A 355 21.95 -10.11 22.97
C ARG A 355 20.47 -10.40 23.25
N MET A 356 19.99 -11.59 22.90
CA MET A 356 18.59 -11.99 23.19
C MET A 356 18.34 -12.28 24.68
N LYS A 357 19.38 -12.43 25.52
CA LYS A 357 19.23 -12.63 26.97
C LYS A 357 19.04 -11.34 27.77
N VAL A 358 19.45 -10.18 27.25
CA VAL A 358 19.47 -8.91 28.02
C VAL A 358 18.08 -8.24 28.11
N GLY A 359 17.09 -8.72 27.35
CA GLY A 359 15.76 -8.09 27.27
C GLY A 359 14.57 -8.90 27.81
N GLN A 360 14.74 -9.88 28.71
CA GLN A 360 13.60 -10.60 29.28
C GLN A 360 13.06 -9.93 30.56
N THR A 361 12.21 -8.92 30.39
CA THR A 361 11.06 -8.78 31.30
C THR A 361 10.20 -10.04 31.16
N GLN A 362 9.88 -10.66 32.29
CA GLN A 362 9.10 -11.89 32.35
C GLN A 362 7.70 -11.66 31.77
N ILE A 363 7.52 -11.97 30.48
CA ILE A 363 6.21 -12.24 29.93
C ILE A 363 5.82 -13.61 30.47
N THR A 364 4.87 -13.64 31.40
CA THR A 364 4.22 -14.87 31.85
C THR A 364 3.49 -15.49 30.68
N ASN A 365 4.18 -16.37 29.95
CA ASN A 365 3.57 -17.19 28.93
C ASN A 365 2.53 -18.08 29.60
N HIS A 366 1.25 -17.78 29.38
CA HIS A 366 0.17 -18.73 29.60
C HIS A 366 0.41 -19.89 28.62
N ARG A 367 1.18 -20.89 29.08
CA ARG A 367 1.28 -22.17 28.38
C ARG A 367 -0.12 -22.77 28.37
N VAL A 368 -0.67 -22.95 27.18
CA VAL A 368 -1.82 -23.83 26.99
C VAL A 368 -1.38 -25.21 27.42
N ASN A 369 -1.97 -25.73 28.52
CA ASN A 369 -1.72 -27.09 29.00
C ASN A 369 -2.18 -28.09 27.93
N LEU A 370 -1.23 -28.62 27.17
CA LEU A 370 -1.44 -29.67 26.18
C LEU A 370 -1.68 -31.05 26.84
N ASP A 371 -1.54 -31.16 28.16
CA ASP A 371 -1.69 -32.41 28.92
C ASP A 371 -3.14 -32.91 29.04
N ASN A 372 -4.13 -32.12 28.59
CA ASN A 372 -5.55 -32.53 28.59
C ASN A 372 -6.07 -33.00 27.22
N MET A 373 -5.21 -33.15 26.21
CA MET A 373 -5.58 -33.84 24.98
C MET A 373 -5.31 -35.33 25.18
N VAL A 374 -6.37 -36.13 25.32
CA VAL A 374 -6.30 -37.59 25.35
C VAL A 374 -5.80 -38.07 23.98
N ILE A 375 -4.50 -38.25 23.85
CA ILE A 375 -3.87 -38.94 22.72
C ILE A 375 -3.91 -40.43 23.05
N PRO A 376 -4.50 -41.29 22.21
CA PRO A 376 -4.55 -42.73 22.46
C PRO A 376 -3.14 -43.32 22.64
N MET A 377 -3.03 -44.19 23.63
CA MET A 377 -1.81 -44.63 24.31
C MET A 377 -0.78 -45.39 23.43
N ASP A 378 -1.12 -45.73 22.19
CA ASP A 378 -0.27 -46.52 21.29
C ASP A 378 0.79 -45.70 20.53
N LEU A 379 0.86 -44.37 20.74
CA LEU A 379 1.76 -43.47 20.01
C LEU A 379 3.03 -43.05 20.76
N GLN A 380 3.22 -43.48 22.01
CA GLN A 380 4.37 -43.05 22.83
C GLN A 380 5.59 -44.01 22.81
N GLY A 381 5.50 -45.16 22.13
CA GLY A 381 6.45 -46.26 22.37
C GLY A 381 7.55 -46.56 21.33
N ALA A 382 7.59 -45.95 20.14
CA ALA A 382 8.54 -46.38 19.10
C ALA A 382 9.37 -45.23 18.52
N ALA A 383 10.70 -45.43 18.51
CA ALA A 383 11.70 -44.50 18.01
C ALA A 383 11.34 -43.92 16.62
N ARG A 384 11.37 -42.58 16.52
CA ARG A 384 11.15 -41.84 15.27
C ARG A 384 12.25 -42.16 14.26
N SER A 385 11.92 -42.86 13.18
CA SER A 385 12.74 -42.84 11.96
C SER A 385 12.37 -41.60 11.15
N GLN A 386 13.34 -40.70 10.91
CA GLN A 386 13.09 -39.37 10.33
C GLN A 386 12.63 -39.37 8.86
N ASN A 387 12.58 -40.53 8.18
CA ASN A 387 12.36 -40.62 6.73
C ASN A 387 11.16 -41.48 6.28
N LYS A 388 10.18 -41.75 7.15
CA LYS A 388 8.97 -42.50 6.77
C LYS A 388 7.71 -41.67 6.96
N ALA A 389 6.88 -41.57 5.92
CA ALA A 389 5.56 -40.95 6.01
C ALA A 389 4.53 -42.00 6.47
N ARG A 390 3.82 -41.71 7.57
CA ARG A 390 2.74 -42.55 8.12
C ARG A 390 1.39 -42.04 7.62
N PHE A 391 0.58 -42.92 7.05
CA PHE A 391 -0.78 -42.62 6.62
C PHE A 391 -1.79 -43.49 7.35
N PHE A 392 -2.96 -42.93 7.64
CA PHE A 392 -4.09 -43.68 8.17
C PHE A 392 -4.90 -44.28 7.01
N VAL A 393 -4.99 -45.61 6.97
CA VAL A 393 -5.72 -46.37 5.95
C VAL A 393 -6.90 -47.08 6.61
N LYS A 394 -8.11 -46.89 6.09
CA LYS A 394 -9.32 -47.53 6.62
C LYS A 394 -9.38 -49.00 6.21
N GLY A 395 -9.15 -49.90 7.15
CA GLY A 395 -9.35 -51.34 7.00
C GLY A 395 -10.76 -51.79 7.40
N LYS A 396 -11.09 -53.06 7.12
CA LYS A 396 -12.44 -53.62 7.33
C LYS A 396 -12.96 -53.56 8.78
N ASN A 397 -12.06 -53.49 9.78
CA ASN A 397 -12.42 -53.42 11.20
C ASN A 397 -11.87 -52.17 11.93
N GLY A 398 -11.45 -51.12 11.21
CA GLY A 398 -10.91 -49.89 11.82
C GLY A 398 -9.83 -49.20 11.00
N VAL A 399 -9.28 -48.09 11.51
CA VAL A 399 -8.22 -47.32 10.86
C VAL A 399 -6.85 -47.88 11.26
N ALA A 400 -6.06 -48.33 10.28
CA ALA A 400 -4.69 -48.84 10.46
C ALA A 400 -3.65 -47.80 9.99
N VAL A 401 -2.44 -47.82 10.54
CA VAL A 401 -1.33 -46.94 10.12
C VAL A 401 -0.41 -47.70 9.16
N ALA A 402 -0.24 -47.19 7.94
CA ALA A 402 0.71 -47.71 6.96
C ALA A 402 1.91 -46.76 6.81
N GLU A 403 3.12 -47.33 6.70
CA GLU A 403 4.36 -46.59 6.46
C GLU A 403 4.87 -46.84 5.05
N ILE A 404 5.17 -45.77 4.31
CA ILE A 404 5.78 -45.85 2.97
C ILE A 404 7.09 -45.05 2.97
N GLU A 405 8.15 -45.64 2.42
CA GLU A 405 9.41 -44.97 2.12
C GLU A 405 9.29 -44.24 0.77
N PRO A 406 9.28 -42.90 0.73
CA PRO A 406 9.32 -42.20 -0.54
C PRO A 406 10.74 -42.29 -1.10
N ARG A 407 10.93 -43.06 -2.17
CA ARG A 407 12.14 -42.97 -3.00
C ARG A 407 12.11 -41.64 -3.75
N LEU A 408 12.71 -40.60 -3.15
CA LEU A 408 12.93 -39.32 -3.82
C LEU A 408 13.97 -39.49 -4.94
N THR A 409 13.69 -38.90 -6.09
CA THR A 409 14.65 -38.83 -7.22
C THR A 409 15.79 -37.86 -6.90
N GLU A 410 16.97 -38.07 -7.49
CA GLU A 410 18.18 -37.28 -7.22
C GLU A 410 17.95 -35.76 -7.43
N GLU A 411 17.18 -35.37 -8.44
CA GLU A 411 16.82 -33.97 -8.69
C GLU A 411 15.95 -33.34 -7.58
N GLN A 412 15.06 -34.11 -6.96
CA GLN A 412 14.22 -33.61 -5.86
C GLN A 412 15.05 -33.43 -4.59
N LEU A 413 16.06 -34.29 -4.39
CA LEU A 413 16.99 -34.20 -3.28
C LEU A 413 17.93 -32.98 -3.43
N GLU A 414 18.33 -32.68 -4.66
CA GLU A 414 19.14 -31.49 -4.98
C GLU A 414 18.35 -30.19 -4.80
N LYS A 415 17.09 -30.13 -5.29
CA LYS A 415 16.19 -29.00 -5.01
C LYS A 415 15.96 -28.78 -3.51
N GLN A 416 15.81 -29.87 -2.74
CA GLN A 416 15.66 -29.78 -1.29
C GLN A 416 16.94 -29.25 -0.60
N ARG A 417 18.13 -29.65 -1.08
CA ARG A 417 19.41 -29.12 -0.58
C ARG A 417 19.57 -27.63 -0.88
N LEU A 418 19.23 -27.20 -2.10
CA LEU A 418 19.26 -25.79 -2.49
C LEU A 418 18.29 -24.95 -1.64
N GLN A 419 17.09 -25.46 -1.40
CA GLN A 419 16.11 -24.78 -0.55
C GLN A 419 16.60 -24.66 0.91
N ARG A 420 17.23 -25.70 1.46
CA ARG A 420 17.85 -25.64 2.80
C ARG A 420 19.00 -24.66 2.87
N LEU A 421 19.83 -24.59 1.83
CA LEU A 421 20.91 -23.60 1.72
C LEU A 421 20.36 -22.17 1.66
N GLN A 422 19.29 -21.94 0.90
CA GLN A 422 18.61 -20.64 0.85
C GLN A 422 18.04 -20.24 2.21
N GLN A 423 17.33 -21.16 2.89
CA GLN A 423 16.81 -20.92 4.25
C GLN A 423 17.94 -20.64 5.25
N SER A 424 19.08 -21.34 5.14
CA SER A 424 20.25 -21.09 5.98
C SER A 424 20.89 -19.71 5.71
N ARG A 425 20.93 -19.27 4.44
CA ARG A 425 21.42 -17.94 4.08
C ARG A 425 20.49 -16.84 4.60
N GLU A 426 19.17 -17.01 4.44
CA GLU A 426 18.17 -16.06 4.94
C GLU A 426 18.19 -15.93 6.46
N THR A 427 18.27 -17.05 7.18
CA THR A 427 18.36 -17.04 8.65
C THR A 427 19.64 -16.36 9.14
N ARG A 428 20.78 -16.58 8.48
CA ARG A 428 22.04 -15.85 8.78
C ARG A 428 21.90 -14.35 8.51
N ARG A 429 21.27 -13.95 7.41
CA ARG A 429 21.01 -12.54 7.07
C ARG A 429 20.12 -11.87 8.13
N LEU A 430 19.05 -12.54 8.56
CA LEU A 430 18.15 -12.06 9.61
C LEU A 430 18.85 -11.91 10.96
N LYS A 431 19.68 -12.88 11.35
CA LYS A 431 20.50 -12.81 12.58
C LYS A 431 21.48 -11.63 12.56
N ARG A 432 22.15 -11.38 11.43
CA ARG A 432 23.04 -10.21 11.29
C ARG A 432 22.27 -8.89 11.37
N LYS A 433 21.15 -8.77 10.66
CA LYS A 433 20.31 -7.56 10.66
C LYS A 433 19.75 -7.26 12.05
N THR A 434 19.37 -8.28 12.82
CA THR A 434 18.89 -8.12 14.21
C THR A 434 20.00 -7.69 15.16
N ILE A 435 21.24 -8.17 14.98
CA ILE A 435 22.40 -7.68 15.74
C ILE A 435 22.65 -6.20 15.44
N LEU A 436 22.64 -5.79 14.18
CA LEU A 436 22.87 -4.40 13.77
C LEU A 436 21.78 -3.45 14.26
N LEU A 437 20.52 -3.87 14.23
CA LEU A 437 19.41 -3.06 14.75
C LEU A 437 19.51 -2.86 16.26
N ASN A 438 19.89 -3.90 17.02
CA ASN A 438 20.15 -3.75 18.45
C ASN A 438 21.38 -2.88 18.72
N GLU A 439 22.45 -2.99 17.93
CA GLU A 439 23.63 -2.13 18.05
C GLU A 439 23.28 -0.65 17.75
N ALA A 440 22.42 -0.38 16.77
CA ALA A 440 21.94 0.97 16.48
C ALA A 440 21.05 1.53 17.62
N GLN A 441 20.20 0.69 18.23
CA GLN A 441 19.39 1.08 19.38
C GLN A 441 20.23 1.37 20.64
N ASP A 442 21.32 0.64 20.85
CA ASP A 442 22.25 0.92 21.95
C ASP A 442 22.98 2.26 21.74
N ILE A 443 23.34 2.60 20.49
CA ILE A 443 23.99 3.87 20.14
C ILE A 443 23.02 5.06 20.36
N GLU A 444 21.75 4.94 20.00
CA GLU A 444 20.74 5.98 20.26
C GLU A 444 20.45 6.19 21.76
N LEU A 445 20.67 5.16 22.59
CA LEU A 445 20.54 5.27 24.05
C LEU A 445 21.73 5.96 24.70
N ASP A 446 22.96 5.72 24.24
CA ASP A 446 24.17 6.38 24.76
C ASP A 446 24.23 7.89 24.44
N ASP A 447 23.70 8.32 23.29
CA ASP A 447 23.60 9.75 22.92
C ASP A 447 22.51 10.52 23.70
N SER A 448 21.66 9.82 24.48
CA SER A 448 20.57 10.42 25.25
C SER A 448 20.91 10.72 26.73
N VAL A 449 22.15 10.46 27.17
CA VAL A 449 22.60 10.77 28.54
C VAL A 449 22.97 12.25 28.65
N LEU A 450 21.99 13.09 28.98
CA LEU A 450 22.23 14.45 29.47
C LEU A 450 23.16 14.40 30.70
N PRO A 451 24.21 15.25 30.80
CA PRO A 451 25.08 15.27 31.97
C PRO A 451 24.28 15.66 33.21
N ASN A 452 24.29 14.75 34.18
CA ASN A 452 23.59 14.83 35.45
C ASN A 452 24.02 16.07 36.24
N THR A 453 23.24 17.15 36.19
CA THR A 453 23.45 18.36 37.00
C THR A 453 23.03 18.07 38.43
N ASN A 454 23.90 17.43 39.22
CA ASN A 454 23.68 17.30 40.66
C ASN A 454 24.98 17.05 41.43
N ASP A 455 26.04 17.82 41.14
CA ASP A 455 27.15 17.94 42.06
C ASP A 455 27.67 19.38 42.18
N ARG A 456 27.72 19.83 43.44
CA ARG A 456 28.37 21.03 44.01
C ARG A 456 27.59 22.34 44.05
N VAL A 457 26.74 22.44 45.07
CA VAL A 457 26.69 23.65 45.91
C VAL A 457 27.61 23.46 47.11
N ALA A 458 28.75 24.14 47.12
CA ALA A 458 29.47 24.52 48.35
C ALA A 458 30.46 25.68 48.08
N THR A 459 30.00 26.89 48.42
CA THR A 459 30.75 27.97 49.10
C THR A 459 32.12 28.44 48.57
N SER A 460 32.15 29.65 48.00
CA SER A 460 33.04 30.79 48.39
C SER A 460 32.67 32.01 47.52
N VAL A 461 31.98 33.02 48.05
CA VAL A 461 32.55 34.28 48.55
C VAL A 461 33.89 34.66 47.88
N ALA A 462 33.88 35.57 46.90
CA ALA A 462 34.50 36.90 47.00
C ALA A 462 34.74 37.59 45.64
N SER A 463 34.38 38.88 45.63
CA SER A 463 35.06 40.03 44.99
C SER A 463 35.05 40.23 43.47
N ARG A 464 34.44 41.37 43.09
CA ARG A 464 34.89 42.46 42.17
C ARG A 464 35.44 42.03 40.80
N TRP A 465 34.99 42.55 39.67
CA TRP A 465 34.75 43.95 39.30
C TRP A 465 33.61 44.06 38.29
#